data_AF-A0A958CSJ3-F1
#
_entry.id   AF-A0A958CSJ3-F1
#
_cell.length_a   1.000
_cell.length_b   1.000
_cell.length_c   1.000
_cell.angle_alpha   90.00
_cell.angle_beta   90.00
_cell.angle_gamma   90.00
#
_symmetry.space_group_name_H-M   'P 1'
#
loop_
_entity.id
_entity.type
_entity.pdbx_description
1 polymer ?
#
loop_
_entity_poly.entity_id
_entity_poly.type
_entity_poly.pdbx_seq_one_letter_code
_entity_poly.pdbx_strand_id
1 'polypeptide(L)'
;GDDRFVMFLGDNVIQGGISDLIRQFEHSAWNSQIVLTRVERPEQYGVAEVDEDGAIVRLVEKPKEPASDLALVGIYMFDRYIFEAVHAIKPSWRGELEITDAIQWLVDNGYAVHPYVHRGWWIDTGAPIDMLAANDKVLEELDHKIQGFVDKDSRVTDNVTVESDAEIINSVIRGPAIIGEGTRVINSYVGPFTSIYHHCLVEDSEIEHCIVLEYSRIVDLPVRVADSLIGRNVEIGRSPYKPKAYKLTLGDHSKVGIL
;
A
#
# COMPACT_ATOMS: atom_id res chain seq x y z
N GLY A 1 26.24 7.88 -9.62
CA GLY A 1 26.65 7.09 -10.80
C GLY A 1 26.01 7.71 -12.02
N ASP A 2 26.40 7.28 -13.22
CA ASP A 2 25.91 7.87 -14.47
C ASP A 2 24.69 7.14 -15.06
N ASP A 3 24.30 6.03 -14.44
CA ASP A 3 23.19 5.18 -14.89
C ASP A 3 21.83 5.81 -14.55
N ARG A 4 20.84 5.51 -15.41
CA ARG A 4 19.44 5.77 -15.14
C ARG A 4 18.94 4.92 -13.98
N PHE A 5 18.10 5.49 -13.14
CA PHE A 5 17.58 4.80 -11.96
C PHE A 5 16.14 5.21 -11.65
N VAL A 6 15.47 4.39 -10.84
CA VAL A 6 14.14 4.65 -10.31
C VAL A 6 14.27 5.06 -8.85
N MET A 7 13.64 6.16 -8.48
CA MET A 7 13.39 6.52 -7.09
C MET A 7 11.91 6.28 -6.80
N PHE A 8 11.64 5.34 -5.90
CA PHE A 8 10.29 4.98 -5.46
C PHE A 8 10.23 5.14 -3.94
N LEU A 9 9.40 6.08 -3.47
CA LEU A 9 9.15 6.28 -2.06
C LEU A 9 8.43 5.05 -1.47
N GLY A 10 8.92 4.55 -0.34
CA GLY A 10 8.55 3.22 0.20
C GLY A 10 7.14 3.13 0.83
N ASP A 11 6.43 4.25 0.90
CA ASP A 11 5.08 4.44 1.42
C ASP A 11 4.00 4.50 0.32
N ASN A 12 4.36 4.26 -0.94
CA ASN A 12 3.45 4.43 -2.07
C ASN A 12 3.01 3.08 -2.67
N VAL A 13 1.70 2.88 -2.82
CA VAL A 13 1.10 1.73 -3.50
C VAL A 13 0.41 2.20 -4.78
N ILE A 14 0.74 1.59 -5.92
CA ILE A 14 0.23 1.97 -7.24
C ILE A 14 -0.35 0.77 -7.99
N GLN A 15 -1.53 0.95 -8.55
CA GLN A 15 -2.16 -0.05 -9.40
C GLN A 15 -1.34 -0.32 -10.68
N GLY A 16 -1.21 -1.57 -11.09
CA GLY A 16 -0.59 -1.95 -12.37
C GLY A 16 0.95 -1.92 -12.41
N GLY A 17 1.59 -1.43 -11.34
CA GLY A 17 3.05 -1.36 -11.23
C GLY A 17 3.71 -0.38 -12.20
N ILE A 18 5.04 -0.44 -12.28
CA ILE A 18 5.86 0.57 -12.99
C ILE A 18 6.73 0.00 -14.13
N SER A 19 6.61 -1.30 -14.42
CA SER A 19 7.49 -2.00 -15.37
C SER A 19 7.47 -1.40 -16.77
N ASP A 20 6.30 -0.99 -17.27
CA ASP A 20 6.19 -0.32 -18.57
C ASP A 20 6.81 1.07 -18.57
N LEU A 21 6.68 1.81 -17.46
CA LEU A 21 7.28 3.14 -17.31
C LEU A 21 8.81 3.05 -17.31
N ILE A 22 9.36 2.06 -16.61
CA ILE A 22 10.81 1.81 -16.62
C ILE A 22 11.30 1.55 -18.04
N ARG A 23 10.62 0.66 -18.80
CA ARG A 23 10.97 0.36 -20.19
C ARG A 23 10.86 1.58 -21.11
N GLN A 24 9.84 2.42 -20.91
CA GLN A 24 9.68 3.65 -21.68
C GLN A 24 10.82 4.62 -21.38
N PHE A 25 11.12 4.86 -20.10
CA PHE A 25 12.20 5.74 -19.70
C PHE A 25 13.55 5.27 -20.25
N GLU A 26 13.85 3.98 -20.14
CA GLU A 26 15.09 3.37 -20.61
C GLU A 26 15.36 3.65 -22.11
N HIS A 27 14.33 3.58 -22.95
CA HIS A 27 14.45 3.81 -24.40
C HIS A 27 14.20 5.26 -24.83
N SER A 28 13.85 6.15 -23.89
CA SER A 28 13.57 7.56 -24.19
C SER A 28 14.84 8.42 -24.26
N ALA A 29 14.71 9.60 -24.85
CA ALA A 29 15.69 10.69 -24.73
C ALA A 29 15.45 11.60 -23.51
N TRP A 30 14.56 11.21 -22.60
CA TRP A 30 14.19 12.03 -21.44
C TRP A 30 15.27 12.00 -20.36
N ASN A 31 15.39 13.09 -19.62
CA ASN A 31 16.24 13.18 -18.44
C ASN A 31 15.50 12.73 -17.18
N SER A 32 14.19 12.94 -17.16
CA SER A 32 13.32 12.55 -16.06
C SER A 32 11.96 12.10 -16.57
N GLN A 33 11.36 11.12 -15.90
CA GLN A 33 9.94 10.79 -16.03
C GLN A 33 9.28 10.87 -14.65
N ILE A 34 8.18 11.61 -14.56
CA ILE A 34 7.47 11.89 -13.31
C ILE A 34 6.09 11.27 -13.37
N VAL A 35 5.77 10.41 -12.39
CA VAL A 35 4.42 9.86 -12.26
C VAL A 35 3.55 10.86 -11.51
N LEU A 36 2.44 11.24 -12.15
CA LEU A 36 1.44 12.17 -11.65
C LEU A 36 0.10 11.45 -11.46
N THR A 37 -0.70 11.88 -10.50
CA THR A 37 -2.08 11.43 -10.34
C THR A 37 -2.98 12.60 -10.00
N ARG A 38 -4.28 12.49 -10.31
CA ARG A 38 -5.26 13.48 -9.89
C ARG A 38 -5.67 13.24 -8.44
N VAL A 39 -5.63 14.28 -7.62
CA VAL A 39 -5.99 14.21 -6.19
C VAL A 39 -7.02 15.27 -5.83
N GLU A 40 -7.86 14.97 -4.83
CA GLU A 40 -8.89 15.91 -4.35
C GLU A 40 -8.30 17.04 -3.49
N ARG A 41 -7.15 16.82 -2.86
CA ARG A 41 -6.48 17.78 -1.96
C ARG A 41 -5.03 18.04 -2.38
N PRO A 42 -4.80 18.77 -3.49
CA PRO A 42 -3.46 18.95 -4.06
C PRO A 42 -2.51 19.74 -3.14
N GLU A 43 -3.04 20.56 -2.22
CA GLU A 43 -2.26 21.36 -1.28
C GLU A 43 -1.41 20.54 -0.30
N GLN A 44 -1.69 19.23 -0.20
CA GLN A 44 -0.96 18.31 0.68
C GLN A 44 0.27 17.70 0.00
N TYR A 45 0.45 17.93 -1.30
CA TYR A 45 1.46 17.28 -2.13
C TYR A 45 2.27 18.29 -2.94
N GLY A 46 3.34 17.81 -3.57
CA GLY A 46 3.90 18.51 -4.72
C GLY A 46 2.91 18.48 -5.89
N VAL A 47 2.67 19.62 -6.53
CA VAL A 47 1.71 19.78 -7.63
C VAL A 47 2.44 20.17 -8.91
N ALA A 48 2.09 19.52 -10.02
CA ALA A 48 2.64 19.80 -11.34
C ALA A 48 1.60 20.49 -12.25
N GLU A 49 2.00 21.59 -12.87
CA GLU A 49 1.28 22.25 -13.95
C GLU A 49 1.80 21.71 -15.29
N VAL A 50 0.88 21.27 -16.13
CA VAL A 50 1.18 20.81 -17.50
C VAL A 50 0.54 21.75 -18.51
N ASP A 51 1.25 22.02 -19.60
CA ASP A 51 0.73 22.84 -20.70
C ASP A 51 -0.21 22.06 -21.64
N GLU A 52 -0.70 22.74 -22.69
CA GLU A 52 -1.61 22.17 -23.68
C GLU A 52 -0.99 21.02 -24.48
N ASP A 53 0.34 21.00 -24.63
CA ASP A 53 1.10 19.95 -25.31
C ASP A 53 1.45 18.78 -24.36
N GLY A 54 1.12 18.92 -23.08
CA GLY A 54 1.33 17.90 -22.05
C GLY A 54 2.74 17.88 -21.48
N ALA A 55 3.52 18.95 -21.62
CA ALA A 55 4.82 19.11 -20.96
C ALA A 55 4.65 19.71 -19.56
N ILE A 56 5.52 19.33 -18.61
CA ILE A 56 5.53 19.96 -17.29
C ILE A 56 6.18 21.34 -17.40
N VAL A 57 5.44 22.38 -17.01
CA VAL A 57 5.93 23.77 -17.03
C VAL A 57 6.26 24.30 -15.64
N ARG A 58 5.62 23.75 -14.60
CA ARG A 58 5.84 24.19 -13.23
C ARG A 58 5.56 23.08 -12.22
N LEU A 59 6.36 22.99 -11.17
CA LEU A 59 6.12 22.16 -10.00
C LEU A 59 6.25 23.02 -8.74
N VAL A 60 5.36 22.81 -7.78
CA VAL A 60 5.36 23.54 -6.50
C VAL A 60 5.09 22.57 -5.36
N GLU A 61 5.94 22.58 -4.33
CA GLU A 61 5.73 21.81 -3.12
C GLU A 61 4.62 22.40 -2.26
N LYS A 62 3.58 21.61 -1.96
CA LYS A 62 2.48 21.94 -1.02
C LYS A 62 1.95 23.37 -1.21
N PRO A 63 1.48 23.72 -2.42
CA PRO A 63 1.03 25.06 -2.71
C PRO A 63 -0.23 25.38 -1.91
N LYS A 64 -0.32 26.61 -1.38
CA LYS A 64 -1.55 27.09 -0.74
C LYS A 64 -2.70 27.24 -1.74
N GLU A 65 -2.37 27.59 -2.96
CA GLU A 65 -3.29 27.74 -4.09
C GLU A 65 -2.73 26.87 -5.24
N PRO A 66 -3.14 25.60 -5.35
CA PRO A 66 -2.62 24.70 -6.37
C PRO A 66 -3.06 25.15 -7.78
N ALA A 67 -2.13 25.12 -8.73
CA ALA A 67 -2.39 25.47 -10.13
C ALA A 67 -3.14 24.36 -10.90
N SER A 68 -3.08 23.12 -10.39
CA SER A 68 -3.73 21.93 -10.97
C SER A 68 -4.10 20.93 -9.87
N ASP A 69 -4.81 19.86 -10.26
CA ASP A 69 -5.09 18.70 -9.42
C ASP A 69 -4.04 17.58 -9.55
N LEU A 70 -2.97 17.80 -10.32
CA LEU A 70 -1.96 16.78 -10.62
C LEU A 70 -0.87 16.78 -9.56
N ALA A 71 -0.88 15.77 -8.69
CA ALA A 71 0.13 15.58 -7.66
C ALA A 71 1.21 14.58 -8.07
N LEU A 72 2.43 14.76 -7.54
CA LEU A 72 3.54 13.81 -7.71
C LEU A 72 3.31 12.57 -6.84
N VAL A 73 3.49 11.38 -7.42
CA VAL A 73 3.09 10.07 -6.86
C VAL A 73 4.24 9.37 -6.10
N GLY A 74 5.34 10.08 -5.83
CA GLY A 74 6.50 9.46 -5.17
C GLY A 74 7.26 8.44 -6.03
N ILE A 75 6.97 8.38 -7.33
CA ILE A 75 7.65 7.51 -8.31
C ILE A 75 8.29 8.39 -9.37
N TYR A 76 9.60 8.27 -9.48
CA TYR A 76 10.42 9.09 -10.35
C TYR A 76 11.44 8.22 -11.07
N MET A 77 11.63 8.47 -12.36
CA MET A 77 12.76 7.93 -13.10
C MET A 77 13.69 9.07 -13.46
N PHE A 78 14.96 8.93 -13.13
CA PHE A 78 15.96 9.96 -13.33
C PHE A 78 17.18 9.42 -14.06
N ASP A 79 17.84 10.30 -14.81
CA ASP A 79 19.23 10.13 -15.19
C ASP A 79 20.15 10.94 -14.26
N ARG A 80 21.44 10.98 -14.56
CA ARG A 80 22.45 11.65 -13.73
C ARG A 80 22.24 13.15 -13.53
N TYR A 81 21.49 13.84 -14.40
CA TYR A 81 21.35 15.31 -14.31
C TYR A 81 20.55 15.74 -13.08
N ILE A 82 19.78 14.83 -12.47
CA ILE A 82 19.12 15.10 -11.19
C ILE A 82 20.13 15.46 -10.08
N PHE A 83 21.36 14.94 -10.13
CA PHE A 83 22.37 15.29 -9.12
C PHE A 83 22.85 16.73 -9.26
N GLU A 84 22.92 17.26 -10.48
CA GLU A 84 23.21 18.69 -10.70
C GLU A 84 22.09 19.55 -10.09
N ALA A 85 20.83 19.15 -10.30
CA ALA A 85 19.68 19.82 -9.72
C ALA A 85 19.70 19.81 -8.18
N VAL A 86 19.91 18.63 -7.58
CA VAL A 86 19.98 18.46 -6.11
C VAL A 86 21.09 19.32 -5.49
N HIS A 87 22.22 19.50 -6.17
CA HIS A 87 23.30 20.37 -5.70
C HIS A 87 23.03 21.87 -5.89
N ALA A 88 22.13 22.24 -6.80
CA ALA A 88 21.80 23.63 -7.10
C ALA A 88 20.66 24.20 -6.24
N ILE A 89 19.74 23.35 -5.78
CA ILE A 89 18.61 23.77 -4.95
C ILE A 89 19.03 24.17 -3.53
N LYS A 90 18.16 24.93 -2.87
CA LYS A 90 18.34 25.40 -1.49
C LYS A 90 17.21 24.87 -0.62
N PRO A 91 17.41 24.76 0.70
CA PRO A 91 16.35 24.35 1.60
C PRO A 91 15.09 25.21 1.45
N SER A 92 13.94 24.55 1.45
CA SER A 92 12.62 25.18 1.40
C SER A 92 12.34 25.97 2.69
N TRP A 93 11.17 26.61 2.77
CA TRP A 93 10.71 27.25 4.00
C TRP A 93 10.58 26.28 5.20
N ARG A 94 10.58 24.97 4.93
CA ARG A 94 10.59 23.88 5.94
C ARG A 94 12.00 23.49 6.37
N GLY A 95 13.03 24.00 5.69
CA GLY A 95 14.43 23.63 5.92
C GLY A 95 14.83 22.29 5.28
N GLU A 96 13.99 21.74 4.40
CA GLU A 96 14.22 20.49 3.68
C GLU A 96 14.62 20.76 2.22
N LEU A 97 15.39 19.85 1.61
CA LEU A 97 15.62 19.87 0.17
C LEU A 97 14.49 19.08 -0.50
N GLU A 98 13.64 19.78 -1.24
CA GLU A 98 12.44 19.18 -1.83
C GLU A 98 12.76 18.61 -3.23
N ILE A 99 12.26 17.42 -3.54
CA ILE A 99 12.46 16.82 -4.87
C ILE A 99 11.75 17.62 -5.97
N THR A 100 10.63 18.26 -5.64
CA THR A 100 9.88 19.16 -6.52
C THR A 100 10.73 20.33 -6.99
N ASP A 101 11.54 20.92 -6.11
CA ASP A 101 12.47 21.99 -6.46
C ASP A 101 13.57 21.49 -7.41
N ALA A 102 14.08 20.27 -7.21
CA ALA A 102 15.07 19.67 -8.10
C ALA A 102 14.49 19.37 -9.49
N ILE A 103 13.26 18.88 -9.57
CA ILE A 103 12.58 18.65 -10.85
C ILE A 103 12.27 19.98 -11.54
N GLN A 104 11.83 21.00 -10.79
CA GLN A 104 11.64 22.35 -11.33
C GLN A 104 12.94 22.90 -11.93
N TRP A 105 14.07 22.69 -11.25
CA TRP A 105 15.37 23.10 -11.76
C TRP A 105 15.70 22.42 -13.10
N LEU A 106 15.36 21.14 -13.27
CA LEU A 106 15.53 20.45 -14.56
C LEU A 106 14.70 21.14 -15.67
N VAL A 107 13.44 21.46 -15.38
CA VAL A 107 12.56 22.18 -16.32
C VAL A 107 13.15 23.54 -16.69
N ASP A 108 13.57 24.34 -15.70
CA ASP A 108 14.12 25.69 -15.88
C ASP A 108 15.42 25.70 -16.70
N ASN A 109 16.19 24.61 -16.67
CA ASN A 109 17.45 24.45 -17.39
C ASN A 109 17.29 23.73 -18.74
N GLY A 110 16.06 23.48 -19.19
CA GLY A 110 15.76 22.92 -20.51
C GLY A 110 15.99 21.42 -20.63
N TYR A 111 16.05 20.69 -19.52
CA TYR A 111 16.09 19.23 -19.53
C TYR A 111 14.71 18.64 -19.84
N ALA A 112 14.68 17.49 -20.48
CA ALA A 112 13.44 16.82 -20.88
C ALA A 112 12.80 16.09 -19.69
N VAL A 113 11.78 16.70 -19.08
CA VAL A 113 11.00 16.14 -17.97
C VAL A 113 9.63 15.70 -18.50
N HIS A 114 9.41 14.38 -18.55
CA HIS A 114 8.20 13.79 -19.11
C HIS A 114 7.17 13.46 -18.02
N PRO A 115 5.93 13.95 -18.10
CA PRO A 115 4.86 13.52 -17.20
C PRO A 115 4.20 12.22 -17.66
N TYR A 116 3.93 11.33 -16.73
CA TYR A 116 3.02 10.21 -16.91
C TYR A 116 1.85 10.36 -15.94
N VAL A 117 0.64 10.59 -16.45
CA VAL A 117 -0.57 10.69 -15.62
C VAL A 117 -1.16 9.30 -15.42
N HIS A 118 -0.96 8.75 -14.22
CA HIS A 118 -1.54 7.49 -13.79
C HIS A 118 -3.07 7.57 -13.76
N ARG A 119 -3.73 6.51 -14.22
CA ARG A 119 -5.20 6.43 -14.30
C ARG A 119 -5.80 5.43 -13.33
N GLY A 120 -4.96 4.56 -12.77
CA GLY A 120 -5.39 3.62 -11.74
C GLY A 120 -5.43 4.29 -10.37
N TRP A 121 -5.80 3.51 -9.36
CA TRP A 121 -5.69 3.99 -7.99
C TRP A 121 -4.21 4.09 -7.57
N TRP A 122 -3.99 5.01 -6.64
CA TRP A 122 -2.75 5.23 -5.93
C TRP A 122 -3.09 5.57 -4.49
N ILE A 123 -2.32 5.00 -3.55
CA ILE A 123 -2.51 5.23 -2.12
C ILE A 123 -1.16 5.52 -1.49
N ASP A 124 -1.10 6.67 -0.81
CA ASP A 124 -0.06 7.03 0.13
C ASP A 124 -0.36 6.35 1.47
N THR A 125 0.46 5.38 1.85
CA THR A 125 0.29 4.54 3.05
C THR A 125 0.97 5.12 4.29
N GLY A 126 1.04 6.45 4.39
CA GLY A 126 1.61 7.17 5.53
C GLY A 126 0.92 6.90 6.88
N ALA A 127 -0.36 6.48 6.90
CA ALA A 127 -1.06 6.09 8.11
C ALA A 127 -1.57 4.63 8.10
N PRO A 128 -1.72 3.97 9.27
CA PRO A 128 -2.25 2.62 9.37
C PRO A 128 -3.63 2.40 8.71
N ILE A 129 -4.51 3.41 8.75
CA ILE A 129 -5.83 3.30 8.11
C ILE A 129 -5.72 3.26 6.59
N ASP A 130 -4.68 3.89 6.02
CA ASP A 130 -4.43 3.91 4.59
C ASP A 130 -3.95 2.54 4.10
N MET A 131 -3.26 1.76 4.96
CA MET A 131 -2.91 0.37 4.67
C MET A 131 -4.13 -0.53 4.50
N LEU A 132 -5.17 -0.36 5.33
CA LEU A 132 -6.42 -1.10 5.18
C LEU A 132 -7.11 -0.73 3.87
N ALA A 133 -7.20 0.57 3.55
CA ALA A 133 -7.75 1.02 2.27
C ALA A 133 -6.97 0.47 1.05
N ALA A 134 -5.63 0.37 1.17
CA ALA A 134 -4.80 -0.24 0.13
C ALA A 134 -5.08 -1.74 -0.03
N ASN A 135 -5.19 -2.45 1.09
CA ASN A 135 -5.61 -3.85 1.10
C ASN A 135 -6.97 -4.05 0.42
N ASP A 136 -7.94 -3.17 0.70
CA ASP A 136 -9.28 -3.27 0.10
C ASP A 136 -9.20 -3.21 -1.42
N LYS A 137 -8.47 -2.22 -1.95
CA LYS A 137 -8.28 -2.06 -3.40
C LYS A 137 -7.58 -3.25 -4.05
N VAL A 138 -6.57 -3.81 -3.38
CA VAL A 138 -5.87 -5.01 -3.86
C VAL A 138 -6.80 -6.22 -3.86
N LEU A 139 -7.60 -6.41 -2.81
CA LEU A 139 -8.55 -7.53 -2.72
C LEU A 139 -9.70 -7.42 -3.72
N GLU A 140 -10.14 -6.21 -4.06
CA GLU A 140 -11.15 -5.97 -5.11
C GLU A 140 -10.69 -6.43 -6.50
N GLU A 141 -9.38 -6.43 -6.76
CA GLU A 141 -8.77 -6.82 -8.04
C GLU A 141 -8.26 -8.26 -8.07
N LEU A 142 -8.30 -8.94 -6.92
CA LEU A 142 -7.79 -10.29 -6.81
C LEU A 142 -8.74 -11.29 -7.48
N ASP A 143 -8.21 -12.07 -8.41
CA ASP A 143 -8.96 -13.16 -9.03
C ASP A 143 -9.30 -14.24 -8.00
N HIS A 144 -10.57 -14.67 -7.98
CA HIS A 144 -11.01 -15.80 -7.18
C HIS A 144 -10.30 -17.09 -7.58
N LYS A 145 -9.70 -17.76 -6.60
CA LYS A 145 -9.01 -19.04 -6.83
C LYS A 145 -8.97 -19.89 -5.57
N ILE A 146 -9.38 -21.17 -5.67
CA ILE A 146 -9.28 -22.13 -4.58
C ILE A 146 -8.26 -23.21 -4.97
N GLN A 147 -7.09 -23.19 -4.32
CA GLN A 147 -6.02 -24.17 -4.48
C GLN A 147 -5.79 -25.02 -3.22
N GLY A 148 -6.16 -24.49 -2.06
CA GLY A 148 -6.11 -25.20 -0.78
C GLY A 148 -7.29 -26.15 -0.57
N PHE A 149 -7.36 -26.71 0.63
CA PHE A 149 -8.42 -27.61 1.05
C PHE A 149 -9.56 -26.84 1.73
N VAL A 150 -10.80 -27.13 1.32
CA VAL A 150 -12.01 -26.66 1.98
C VAL A 150 -12.85 -27.89 2.31
N ASP A 151 -13.16 -28.10 3.59
CA ASP A 151 -13.99 -29.24 4.00
C ASP A 151 -15.47 -29.07 3.62
N LYS A 152 -16.25 -30.14 3.79
CA LYS A 152 -17.68 -30.17 3.43
C LYS A 152 -18.56 -29.30 4.35
N ASP A 153 -18.06 -28.96 5.53
CA ASP A 153 -18.80 -28.24 6.57
C ASP A 153 -18.51 -26.73 6.50
N SER A 154 -17.53 -26.33 5.68
CA SER A 154 -17.15 -24.94 5.42
C SER A 154 -17.93 -24.29 4.28
N ARG A 155 -17.96 -22.96 4.28
CA ARG A 155 -18.56 -22.13 3.22
C ARG A 155 -17.61 -21.02 2.81
N VAL A 156 -17.34 -20.90 1.51
CA VAL A 156 -16.46 -19.87 0.94
C VAL A 156 -17.22 -19.17 -0.20
N THR A 157 -17.20 -17.84 -0.27
CA THR A 157 -17.88 -17.07 -1.34
C THR A 157 -17.01 -16.92 -2.60
N ASP A 158 -17.64 -16.55 -3.71
CA ASP A 158 -17.03 -16.53 -5.06
C ASP A 158 -15.96 -15.43 -5.29
N ASN A 159 -15.62 -14.65 -4.27
CA ASN A 159 -14.62 -13.59 -4.28
C ASN A 159 -13.53 -13.80 -3.21
N VAL A 160 -13.29 -15.06 -2.86
CA VAL A 160 -12.25 -15.46 -1.89
C VAL A 160 -11.16 -16.24 -2.61
N THR A 161 -9.91 -15.92 -2.31
CA THR A 161 -8.77 -16.73 -2.76
C THR A 161 -8.22 -17.55 -1.61
N VAL A 162 -8.02 -18.84 -1.85
CA VAL A 162 -7.42 -19.79 -0.91
C VAL A 162 -6.21 -20.40 -1.60
N GLU A 163 -5.02 -20.04 -1.16
CA GLU A 163 -3.75 -20.49 -1.77
C GLU A 163 -3.45 -21.96 -1.44
N SER A 164 -2.36 -22.48 -2.03
CA SER A 164 -1.92 -23.87 -1.82
C SER A 164 -1.70 -24.18 -0.35
N ASP A 165 -1.95 -25.43 0.04
CA ASP A 165 -1.73 -25.94 1.40
C ASP A 165 -2.51 -25.22 2.52
N ALA A 166 -3.33 -24.23 2.20
CA ALA A 166 -4.26 -23.64 3.14
C ALA A 166 -5.41 -24.62 3.44
N GLU A 167 -5.88 -24.66 4.69
CA GLU A 167 -6.95 -25.53 5.14
C GLU A 167 -8.09 -24.72 5.76
N ILE A 168 -9.29 -24.85 5.20
CA ILE A 168 -10.52 -24.27 5.74
C ILE A 168 -11.38 -25.42 6.29
N ILE A 169 -11.55 -25.43 7.62
CA ILE A 169 -12.18 -26.53 8.36
C ILE A 169 -13.33 -25.96 9.20
N ASN A 170 -14.55 -26.48 9.02
CA ASN A 170 -15.75 -26.05 9.73
C ASN A 170 -15.87 -24.51 9.86
N SER A 171 -15.58 -23.77 8.78
CA SER A 171 -15.41 -22.32 8.82
C SER A 171 -16.19 -21.60 7.71
N VAL A 172 -16.45 -20.31 7.90
CA VAL A 172 -17.13 -19.47 6.91
C VAL A 172 -16.20 -18.33 6.49
N ILE A 173 -15.95 -18.21 5.19
CA ILE A 173 -15.15 -17.14 4.60
C ILE A 173 -15.99 -16.35 3.60
N ARG A 174 -16.11 -15.04 3.84
CA ARG A 174 -16.80 -14.09 2.98
C ARG A 174 -15.80 -13.10 2.43
N GLY A 175 -15.75 -12.98 1.11
CA GLY A 175 -14.84 -12.08 0.43
C GLY A 175 -15.41 -10.68 0.17
N PRO A 176 -14.59 -9.76 -0.39
CA PRO A 176 -13.25 -10.01 -0.94
C PRO A 176 -12.25 -10.44 0.15
N ALA A 177 -11.55 -11.55 -0.02
CA ALA A 177 -10.60 -12.04 1.00
C ALA A 177 -9.54 -12.96 0.39
N ILE A 178 -8.38 -13.04 1.04
CA ILE A 178 -7.33 -14.01 0.70
C ILE A 178 -6.86 -14.78 1.92
N ILE A 179 -6.70 -16.08 1.77
CA ILE A 179 -6.10 -17.00 2.75
C ILE A 179 -4.82 -17.55 2.13
N GLY A 180 -3.68 -17.08 2.67
CA GLY A 180 -2.36 -17.38 2.15
C GLY A 180 -1.91 -18.81 2.38
N GLU A 181 -0.83 -19.19 1.70
CA GLU A 181 -0.29 -20.55 1.71
C GLU A 181 -0.06 -21.12 3.12
N GLY A 182 -0.44 -22.39 3.34
CA GLY A 182 -0.21 -23.10 4.60
C GLY A 182 -0.98 -22.55 5.80
N THR A 183 -1.87 -21.59 5.60
CA THR A 183 -2.72 -21.03 6.66
C THR A 183 -3.89 -21.95 6.99
N ARG A 184 -4.21 -22.08 8.27
CA ARG A 184 -5.34 -22.91 8.74
C ARG A 184 -6.41 -22.02 9.36
N VAL A 185 -7.65 -22.18 8.89
CA VAL A 185 -8.84 -21.50 9.42
C VAL A 185 -9.80 -22.58 9.93
N ILE A 186 -10.01 -22.64 11.24
CA ILE A 186 -10.68 -23.74 11.93
C ILE A 186 -11.79 -23.20 12.83
N ASN A 187 -13.02 -23.71 12.70
CA ASN A 187 -14.17 -23.28 13.52
C ASN A 187 -14.35 -21.75 13.56
N SER A 188 -14.05 -21.06 12.46
CA SER A 188 -13.86 -19.60 12.46
C SER A 188 -14.69 -18.91 11.39
N TYR A 189 -14.86 -17.60 11.56
CA TYR A 189 -15.42 -16.71 10.53
C TYR A 189 -14.36 -15.72 10.08
N VAL A 190 -14.20 -15.61 8.75
CA VAL A 190 -13.38 -14.58 8.10
C VAL A 190 -14.30 -13.73 7.23
N GLY A 191 -14.44 -12.46 7.59
CA GLY A 191 -15.29 -11.51 6.90
C GLY A 191 -14.59 -10.78 5.74
N PRO A 192 -15.35 -9.96 4.99
CA PRO A 192 -14.84 -9.23 3.83
C PRO A 192 -13.63 -8.35 4.17
N PHE A 193 -12.86 -8.06 3.14
CA PHE A 193 -11.65 -7.23 3.18
C PHE A 193 -10.56 -7.73 4.13
N THR A 194 -10.54 -9.05 4.36
CA THR A 194 -9.52 -9.68 5.19
C THR A 194 -8.46 -10.33 4.31
N SER A 195 -7.20 -9.96 4.53
CA SER A 195 -6.04 -10.68 4.01
C SER A 195 -5.31 -11.38 5.14
N ILE A 196 -5.17 -12.70 4.99
CA ILE A 196 -4.33 -13.52 5.87
C ILE A 196 -3.16 -13.99 5.02
N TYR A 197 -1.95 -13.66 5.44
CA TYR A 197 -0.74 -14.08 4.75
C TYR A 197 -0.45 -15.57 4.98
N HIS A 198 0.79 -16.01 4.78
CA HIS A 198 1.11 -17.43 4.83
C HIS A 198 1.38 -17.95 6.27
N HIS A 199 1.11 -19.24 6.47
CA HIS A 199 1.43 -19.99 7.69
C HIS A 199 0.80 -19.43 8.98
N CYS A 200 -0.39 -18.84 8.86
CA CYS A 200 -1.16 -18.32 9.99
C CYS A 200 -2.11 -19.39 10.56
N LEU A 201 -2.61 -19.15 11.77
CA LEU A 201 -3.71 -19.90 12.35
C LEU A 201 -4.81 -18.96 12.81
N VAL A 202 -6.04 -19.19 12.35
CA VAL A 202 -7.26 -18.61 12.91
C VAL A 202 -8.13 -19.75 13.40
N GLU A 203 -8.30 -19.86 14.71
CA GLU A 203 -9.02 -20.97 15.33
C GLU A 203 -10.01 -20.45 16.38
N ASP A 204 -11.24 -20.97 16.34
CA ASP A 204 -12.32 -20.59 17.27
C ASP A 204 -12.46 -19.05 17.42
N SER A 205 -12.37 -18.32 16.30
CA SER A 205 -12.31 -16.85 16.28
C SER A 205 -13.05 -16.24 15.09
N GLU A 206 -13.44 -14.98 15.21
CA GLU A 206 -13.99 -14.19 14.11
C GLU A 206 -13.08 -13.00 13.79
N ILE A 207 -12.75 -12.80 12.51
CA ILE A 207 -11.99 -11.64 12.03
C ILE A 207 -12.66 -11.02 10.79
N GLU A 208 -12.57 -9.71 10.61
CA GLU A 208 -13.14 -8.99 9.46
C GLU A 208 -12.34 -7.70 9.19
N HIS A 209 -12.16 -7.30 7.92
CA HIS A 209 -11.41 -6.09 7.56
C HIS A 209 -10.04 -6.01 8.28
N CYS A 210 -9.26 -7.08 8.17
CA CYS A 210 -7.96 -7.23 8.83
C CYS A 210 -6.86 -7.57 7.84
N ILE A 211 -5.63 -7.11 8.14
CA ILE A 211 -4.40 -7.62 7.52
C ILE A 211 -3.67 -8.44 8.57
N VAL A 212 -3.42 -9.71 8.29
CA VAL A 212 -2.71 -10.63 9.21
C VAL A 212 -1.43 -11.12 8.54
N LEU A 213 -0.28 -10.70 9.06
CA LEU A 213 1.02 -11.10 8.53
C LEU A 213 1.47 -12.49 9.04
N GLU A 214 2.55 -12.99 8.46
CA GLU A 214 2.94 -14.39 8.54
C GLU A 214 3.18 -14.92 9.97
N TYR A 215 2.97 -16.22 10.14
CA TYR A 215 3.20 -16.95 11.38
C TYR A 215 2.40 -16.45 12.60
N SER A 216 1.35 -15.67 12.35
CA SER A 216 0.48 -15.15 13.41
C SER A 216 -0.63 -16.14 13.75
N ARG A 217 -1.03 -16.13 15.02
CA ARG A 217 -1.99 -17.07 15.61
C ARG A 217 -3.09 -16.29 16.33
N ILE A 218 -4.34 -16.50 15.93
CA ILE A 218 -5.54 -15.87 16.50
C ILE A 218 -6.44 -17.01 16.98
N VAL A 219 -6.54 -17.21 18.31
CA VAL A 219 -7.12 -18.42 18.88
C VAL A 219 -8.05 -18.14 20.07
N ASP A 220 -9.24 -18.73 20.08
CA ASP A 220 -10.22 -18.66 21.18
C ASP A 220 -10.60 -17.21 21.55
N LEU A 221 -10.92 -16.39 20.54
CA LEU A 221 -11.37 -15.02 20.75
C LEU A 221 -12.91 -14.97 20.87
N PRO A 222 -13.45 -14.50 22.00
CA PRO A 222 -14.89 -14.49 22.24
C PRO A 222 -15.63 -13.37 21.48
N VAL A 223 -14.90 -12.43 20.90
CA VAL A 223 -15.43 -11.26 20.18
C VAL A 223 -14.63 -11.12 18.89
N ARG A 224 -15.32 -10.66 17.85
CA ARG A 224 -14.73 -10.40 16.54
C ARG A 224 -13.62 -9.35 16.60
N VAL A 225 -12.52 -9.61 15.92
CA VAL A 225 -11.47 -8.63 15.63
C VAL A 225 -11.81 -7.93 14.31
N ALA A 226 -11.83 -6.60 14.31
CA ALA A 226 -12.15 -5.80 13.12
C ALA A 226 -11.19 -4.62 12.96
N ASP A 227 -11.06 -4.11 11.73
CA ASP A 227 -10.32 -2.89 11.39
C ASP A 227 -8.87 -2.91 11.93
N SER A 228 -8.19 -4.03 11.77
CA SER A 228 -6.94 -4.32 12.49
C SER A 228 -5.78 -4.74 11.59
N LEU A 229 -4.59 -4.23 11.91
CA LEU A 229 -3.32 -4.67 11.34
C LEU A 229 -2.61 -5.55 12.36
N ILE A 230 -2.44 -6.83 12.02
CA ILE A 230 -1.79 -7.83 12.86
C ILE A 230 -0.44 -8.16 12.23
N GLY A 231 0.63 -7.81 12.95
CA GLY A 231 2.01 -7.99 12.51
C GLY A 231 2.45 -9.45 12.39
N ARG A 232 3.75 -9.67 12.22
CA ARG A 232 4.35 -11.00 12.04
C ARG A 232 4.55 -11.68 13.39
N ASN A 233 4.40 -13.00 13.44
CA ASN A 233 4.61 -13.81 14.66
C ASN A 233 3.80 -13.30 15.87
N VAL A 234 2.62 -12.74 15.62
CA VAL A 234 1.74 -12.22 16.67
C VAL A 234 0.86 -13.35 17.18
N GLU A 235 0.79 -13.51 18.51
CA GLU A 235 -0.16 -14.41 19.15
C GLU A 235 -1.23 -13.60 19.86
N ILE A 236 -2.48 -13.72 19.39
CA ILE A 236 -3.66 -13.19 20.05
C ILE A 236 -4.48 -14.39 20.48
N GLY A 237 -4.61 -14.58 21.79
CA GLY A 237 -5.41 -15.68 22.28
C GLY A 237 -5.78 -15.54 23.74
N ARG A 238 -6.71 -16.40 24.15
CA ARG A 238 -7.22 -16.38 25.49
C ARG A 238 -6.58 -17.47 26.35
N SER A 239 -6.16 -17.09 27.56
CA SER A 239 -5.72 -18.06 28.56
C SER A 239 -6.93 -18.77 29.18
N PRO A 240 -6.87 -20.11 29.37
CA PRO A 240 -7.91 -20.86 30.07
C PRO A 240 -7.90 -20.61 31.59
N TYR A 241 -6.83 -20.02 32.13
CA TYR A 241 -6.63 -19.83 33.57
C TYR A 241 -7.30 -18.56 34.09
N LYS A 242 -7.66 -18.57 35.38
CA LYS A 242 -8.19 -17.40 36.10
C LYS A 242 -7.08 -16.72 36.91
N PRO A 243 -7.15 -15.38 37.15
CA PRO A 243 -8.22 -14.46 36.72
C PRO A 243 -8.13 -14.09 35.24
N LYS A 244 -9.27 -13.67 34.66
CA LYS A 244 -9.29 -13.12 33.29
C LYS A 244 -8.76 -11.70 33.32
N ALA A 245 -7.77 -11.41 32.50
CA ALA A 245 -7.21 -10.07 32.32
C ALA A 245 -6.63 -9.93 30.90
N TYR A 246 -6.56 -8.69 30.40
CA TYR A 246 -5.82 -8.40 29.19
C TYR A 246 -4.32 -8.36 29.51
N LYS A 247 -3.53 -9.16 28.79
CA LYS A 247 -2.07 -9.13 28.82
C LYS A 247 -1.60 -8.74 27.43
N LEU A 248 -0.91 -7.61 27.33
CA LEU A 248 -0.51 -7.03 26.06
C LEU A 248 1.01 -6.84 26.04
N THR A 249 1.64 -7.15 24.92
CA THR A 249 3.01 -6.76 24.58
C THR A 249 2.90 -5.93 23.30
N LEU A 250 3.18 -4.63 23.41
CA LEU A 250 2.98 -3.66 22.34
C LEU A 250 4.32 -3.07 21.92
N GLY A 251 4.50 -2.86 20.62
CA GLY A 251 5.64 -2.13 20.07
C GLY A 251 5.38 -0.63 20.01
N ASP A 252 6.37 0.12 19.52
CA ASP A 252 6.24 1.56 19.32
C ASP A 252 5.06 1.90 18.40
N HIS A 253 4.37 3.00 18.71
CA HIS A 253 3.20 3.49 17.96
C HIS A 253 1.98 2.55 17.88
N SER A 254 1.96 1.46 18.64
CA SER A 254 0.80 0.58 18.74
C SER A 254 -0.41 1.32 19.32
N LYS A 255 -1.58 1.08 18.75
CA LYS A 255 -2.87 1.54 19.29
C LYS A 255 -3.78 0.34 19.49
N VAL A 256 -4.37 0.21 20.66
CA VAL A 256 -5.32 -0.85 20.99
C VAL A 256 -6.66 -0.20 21.31
N GLY A 257 -7.66 -0.45 20.46
CA GLY A 257 -9.06 -0.13 20.72
C GLY A 257 -9.80 -1.36 21.19
N ILE A 258 -10.71 -1.20 22.14
CA ILE A 258 -11.72 -2.22 22.48
C ILE A 258 -13.05 -1.60 22.10
N LEU A 259 -13.68 -2.16 21.07
CA LEU A 259 -14.97 -1.72 20.51
C LEU A 259 -16.13 -2.45 21.17
#